data_AF-A0A363N4T7-F1
#
_entry.id   AF-A0A363N4T7-F1
#
_cell.length_a   1.000
_cell.length_b   1.000
_cell.length_c   1.000
_cell.angle_alpha   90.00
_cell.angle_beta   90.00
_cell.angle_gamma   90.00
#
_symmetry.space_group_name_H-M   'P 1'
#
loop_
_entity.id
_entity.type
_entity.pdbx_description
1 polymer ?
#
loop_
_entity_poly.entity_id
_entity_poly.type
_entity_poly.pdbx_seq_one_letter_code
_entity_poly.pdbx_strand_id
1 'polypeptide(L)'
;MAEQSSIQCPNCGTPIDVNDVLKHQLEDSIRKEFQQKATIQNKELELKNEQFEKAKAEFEAKKKQENELFAERLDRERKIAEKEISEKLKIKLEEENKDRLLLMEKELSEKSEKIRELNKMEGEIAKLQREKLEMKEAIEAEAQKQLNATLVLERDKIRKQEEEKNELKIKEYQKQSDDQKKLIEEMKRKQEQGSMQLQGEVMELAIEEWLANNFPLDSIDEIKKGANGADCLQIVNTRELQNCGSIYYESKRTKAFQPSWIEKFKNDIRTKRANIGVLVTEVMPAGMERMGMRDGIWICTYEEFKGLSAVLRQSLIQVSQAVQAQENKGDKMSMLYDFLTSNEFRLQIEGIVEGFTQMQGDLDAEKRAMQRIWKQREKQIEKVVHNTLGMYGSIRGIAGNAVQTVRALELDFIEGDDEDPKELLE
;
A
#
# COMPACT_ATOMS: atom_id res chain seq x y z
N MET A 1 182.24 -32.64 86.99
CA MET A 1 183.23 -32.06 87.91
C MET A 1 184.14 -31.21 87.06
N ALA A 2 183.96 -29.88 87.10
CA ALA A 2 184.59 -29.01 88.11
C ALA A 2 186.00 -28.68 87.58
N GLU A 3 186.32 -27.45 87.18
CA GLU A 3 186.85 -26.35 88.02
C GLU A 3 187.57 -25.38 87.05
N GLN A 4 187.65 -24.05 87.19
CA GLN A 4 187.75 -23.22 88.37
C GLN A 4 187.49 -21.76 87.95
N SER A 5 186.43 -21.17 88.50
CA SER A 5 186.54 -20.11 89.51
C SER A 5 187.23 -18.84 88.99
N SER A 6 186.48 -17.93 88.39
CA SER A 6 185.69 -16.90 89.09
C SER A 6 186.52 -15.69 89.51
N ILE A 7 186.33 -14.59 88.79
CA ILE A 7 186.62 -13.27 89.32
C ILE A 7 185.32 -12.45 89.29
N GLN A 8 185.12 -11.71 90.38
CA GLN A 8 183.90 -10.99 90.76
C GLN A 8 184.15 -9.48 90.63
N CYS A 9 183.30 -8.72 89.91
CA CYS A 9 183.56 -7.32 89.56
C CYS A 9 182.56 -6.35 90.20
N PRO A 10 182.96 -5.21 90.78
CA PRO A 10 182.34 -4.58 91.97
C PRO A 10 180.98 -3.90 91.80
N ASN A 11 180.43 -3.93 90.58
CA ASN A 11 179.07 -3.52 90.29
C ASN A 11 178.09 -4.71 90.24
N CYS A 12 178.64 -5.94 90.28
CA CYS A 12 177.86 -7.18 90.18
C CYS A 12 178.56 -8.46 90.67
N GLY A 13 179.76 -8.39 91.23
CA GLY A 13 180.42 -9.43 92.01
C GLY A 13 180.27 -10.88 91.54
N THR A 14 180.17 -11.24 90.27
CA THR A 14 179.98 -12.66 89.89
C THR A 14 180.29 -12.94 88.42
N PRO A 15 180.57 -14.21 88.06
CA PRO A 15 181.75 -14.54 87.28
C PRO A 15 181.39 -15.02 85.88
N ILE A 16 182.23 -14.61 84.94
CA ILE A 16 182.17 -15.08 83.57
C ILE A 16 182.87 -16.44 83.52
N ASP A 17 182.19 -17.45 82.94
CA ASP A 17 182.77 -18.75 82.58
C ASP A 17 182.60 -18.98 81.07
N VAL A 18 183.68 -19.47 80.44
CA VAL A 18 184.10 -19.20 79.06
C VAL A 18 183.74 -20.36 78.11
N ASN A 19 182.99 -21.37 78.57
CA ASN A 19 182.92 -22.68 77.89
C ASN A 19 181.66 -23.08 77.07
N ASP A 20 180.57 -22.30 76.94
CA ASP A 20 179.40 -22.69 76.07
C ASP A 20 179.14 -21.78 74.86
N VAL A 21 180.07 -20.86 74.57
CA VAL A 21 180.10 -20.02 73.35
C VAL A 21 180.28 -20.86 72.07
N LEU A 22 180.72 -22.12 72.18
CA LEU A 22 180.98 -23.01 71.05
C LEU A 22 179.73 -23.72 70.48
N LYS A 23 178.63 -23.87 71.24
CA LYS A 23 177.37 -24.43 70.68
C LYS A 23 176.62 -23.45 69.77
N HIS A 24 176.71 -22.15 70.06
CA HIS A 24 175.97 -21.11 69.34
C HIS A 24 176.43 -20.94 67.88
N GLN A 25 177.67 -21.31 67.57
CA GLN A 25 178.23 -21.10 66.22
C GLN A 25 177.79 -22.17 65.19
N LEU A 26 177.34 -23.36 65.60
CA LEU A 26 176.88 -24.40 64.66
C LEU A 26 175.37 -24.30 64.37
N GLU A 27 174.55 -23.94 65.36
CA GLU A 27 173.08 -23.80 65.18
C GLU A 27 172.70 -22.59 64.31
N ASP A 28 173.45 -21.49 64.38
CA ASP A 28 173.16 -20.28 63.60
C ASP A 28 173.45 -20.43 62.09
N SER A 29 174.35 -21.35 61.70
CA SER A 29 174.65 -21.58 60.28
C SER A 29 173.57 -22.41 59.58
N ILE A 30 173.06 -23.47 60.21
CA ILE A 30 171.99 -24.33 59.68
C ILE A 30 170.64 -23.58 59.62
N ARG A 31 170.35 -22.71 60.60
CA ARG A 31 169.13 -21.86 60.58
C ARG A 31 169.08 -20.91 59.39
N LYS A 32 170.22 -20.33 59.00
CA LYS A 32 170.28 -19.37 57.88
C LYS A 32 170.02 -20.02 56.52
N GLU A 33 170.54 -21.22 56.25
CA GLU A 33 170.29 -21.91 54.97
C GLU A 33 168.82 -22.34 54.79
N PHE A 34 168.17 -22.84 55.85
CA PHE A 34 166.75 -23.19 55.79
C PHE A 34 165.83 -21.97 55.62
N GLN A 35 166.15 -20.84 56.27
CA GLN A 35 165.41 -19.59 56.08
C GLN A 35 165.53 -19.04 54.66
N GLN A 36 166.69 -19.20 54.00
CA GLN A 36 166.88 -18.79 52.60
C GLN A 36 166.10 -19.67 51.62
N LYS A 37 166.09 -21.00 51.78
CA LYS A 37 165.28 -21.88 50.91
C LYS A 37 163.77 -21.64 51.06
N ALA A 38 163.29 -21.42 52.28
CA ALA A 38 161.87 -21.13 52.53
C ALA A 38 161.41 -19.79 51.92
N THR A 39 162.27 -18.76 51.94
CA THR A 39 161.95 -17.46 51.35
C THR A 39 161.93 -17.48 49.83
N ILE A 40 162.80 -18.28 49.18
CA ILE A 40 162.80 -18.42 47.72
C ILE A 40 161.56 -19.18 47.24
N GLN A 41 161.19 -20.29 47.89
CA GLN A 41 159.98 -21.05 47.53
C GLN A 41 158.69 -20.23 47.72
N ASN A 42 158.56 -19.47 48.81
CA ASN A 42 157.39 -18.63 49.03
C ASN A 42 157.23 -17.55 47.96
N LYS A 43 158.32 -16.92 47.52
CA LYS A 43 158.28 -15.93 46.43
C LYS A 43 157.86 -16.54 45.09
N GLU A 44 158.32 -17.76 44.80
CA GLU A 44 157.97 -18.45 43.55
C GLU A 44 156.48 -18.87 43.53
N LEU A 45 155.93 -19.21 44.70
CA LEU A 45 154.52 -19.58 44.88
C LEU A 45 153.60 -18.35 44.84
N GLU A 46 154.02 -17.22 45.41
CA GLU A 46 153.33 -15.93 45.28
C GLU A 46 153.23 -15.48 43.81
N LEU A 47 154.34 -15.56 43.06
CA LEU A 47 154.37 -15.20 41.63
C LEU A 47 153.43 -16.06 40.78
N LYS A 48 153.36 -17.38 41.03
CA LYS A 48 152.42 -18.28 40.34
C LYS A 48 150.97 -17.99 40.69
N ASN A 49 150.67 -17.70 41.95
CA ASN A 49 149.31 -17.35 42.38
C ASN A 49 148.86 -16.02 41.78
N GLU A 50 149.73 -15.01 41.70
CA GLU A 50 149.40 -13.74 41.03
C GLU A 50 149.12 -13.92 39.54
N GLN A 51 149.90 -14.75 38.85
CA GLN A 51 149.67 -15.04 37.43
C GLN A 51 148.35 -15.79 37.21
N PHE A 52 148.01 -16.72 38.09
CA PHE A 52 146.77 -17.49 38.01
C PHE A 52 145.53 -16.61 38.27
N GLU A 53 145.58 -15.74 39.28
CA GLU A 53 144.50 -14.79 39.57
C GLU A 53 144.28 -13.80 38.42
N LYS A 54 145.36 -13.28 37.79
CA LYS A 54 145.24 -12.44 36.59
C LYS A 54 144.60 -13.19 35.42
N ALA A 55 145.01 -14.43 35.14
CA ALA A 55 144.43 -15.22 34.07
C ALA A 55 142.94 -15.55 34.30
N LYS A 56 142.56 -15.82 35.56
CA LYS A 56 141.17 -16.07 35.96
C LYS A 56 140.30 -14.82 35.82
N ALA A 57 140.80 -13.66 36.23
CA ALA A 57 140.13 -12.38 36.08
C ALA A 57 139.93 -12.01 34.59
N GLU A 58 140.93 -12.23 33.74
CA GLU A 58 140.82 -11.99 32.29
C GLU A 58 139.79 -12.92 31.62
N PHE A 59 139.74 -14.19 32.02
CA PHE A 59 138.76 -15.15 31.49
C PHE A 59 137.33 -14.80 31.92
N GLU A 60 137.12 -14.45 33.18
CA GLU A 60 135.81 -14.01 33.68
C GLU A 60 135.35 -12.70 33.00
N ALA A 61 136.27 -11.76 32.75
CA ALA A 61 135.97 -10.53 32.04
C ALA A 61 135.54 -10.80 30.59
N LYS A 62 136.24 -11.69 29.86
CA LYS A 62 135.86 -12.09 28.49
C LYS A 62 134.51 -12.79 28.46
N LYS A 63 134.24 -13.70 29.39
CA LYS A 63 132.95 -14.41 29.49
C LYS A 63 131.79 -13.46 29.77
N LYS A 64 131.99 -12.42 30.60
CA LYS A 64 130.98 -11.38 30.84
C LYS A 64 130.70 -10.56 29.59
N GLN A 65 131.74 -10.11 28.88
CA GLN A 65 131.55 -9.34 27.64
C GLN A 65 130.84 -10.13 26.54
N GLU A 66 131.18 -11.41 26.34
CA GLU A 66 130.49 -12.24 25.34
C GLU A 66 129.02 -12.49 25.70
N ASN A 67 128.72 -12.72 26.98
CA ASN A 67 127.33 -12.87 27.45
C ASN A 67 126.52 -11.57 27.29
N GLU A 68 127.11 -10.41 27.53
CA GLU A 68 126.46 -9.11 27.31
C GLU A 68 126.18 -8.89 25.81
N LEU A 69 127.17 -9.14 24.94
CA LEU A 69 127.01 -9.05 23.48
C LEU A 69 125.99 -10.04 22.92
N PHE A 70 125.85 -11.22 23.52
CA PHE A 70 124.85 -12.22 23.15
C PHE A 70 123.44 -11.80 23.61
N ALA A 71 123.31 -11.32 24.85
CA ALA A 71 122.04 -10.82 25.38
C ALA A 71 121.53 -9.62 24.56
N GLU A 72 122.42 -8.72 24.14
CA GLU A 72 122.05 -7.55 23.33
C GLU A 72 121.61 -7.94 21.91
N ARG A 73 122.28 -8.93 21.28
CA ARG A 73 121.85 -9.47 19.98
C ARG A 73 120.49 -10.15 20.06
N LEU A 74 120.26 -10.96 21.09
CA LEU A 74 119.01 -11.67 21.29
C LEU A 74 117.84 -10.70 21.56
N ASP A 75 118.05 -9.64 22.35
CA ASP A 75 117.02 -8.63 22.62
C ASP A 75 116.68 -7.81 21.36
N ARG A 76 117.66 -7.53 20.49
CA ARG A 76 117.42 -6.90 19.19
C ARG A 76 116.58 -7.78 18.28
N GLU A 77 116.93 -9.04 18.11
CA GLU A 77 116.14 -9.97 17.27
C GLU A 77 114.72 -10.17 17.83
N ARG A 78 114.57 -10.27 19.15
CA ARG A 78 113.25 -10.36 19.79
C ARG A 78 112.38 -9.12 19.52
N LYS A 79 112.95 -7.91 19.65
CA LYS A 79 112.24 -6.66 19.37
C LYS A 79 111.85 -6.50 17.90
N ILE A 80 112.67 -6.99 16.97
CA ILE A 80 112.36 -6.97 15.54
C ILE A 80 111.19 -7.94 15.26
N ALA A 81 111.25 -9.17 15.79
CA ALA A 81 110.18 -10.14 15.65
C ALA A 81 108.86 -9.67 16.29
N GLU A 82 108.91 -9.07 17.48
CA GLU A 82 107.73 -8.48 18.16
C GLU A 82 107.10 -7.36 17.32
N LYS A 83 107.93 -6.48 16.71
CA LYS A 83 107.43 -5.41 15.84
C LYS A 83 106.75 -5.95 14.59
N GLU A 84 107.37 -6.90 13.88
CA GLU A 84 106.79 -7.50 12.68
C GLU A 84 105.47 -8.23 12.96
N ILE A 85 105.39 -8.94 14.10
CA ILE A 85 104.14 -9.60 14.52
C ILE A 85 103.08 -8.54 14.83
N SER A 86 103.43 -7.47 15.55
CA SER A 86 102.48 -6.42 15.91
C SER A 86 101.93 -5.67 14.70
N GLU A 87 102.76 -5.40 13.68
CA GLU A 87 102.33 -4.74 12.45
C GLU A 87 101.42 -5.64 11.62
N LYS A 88 101.77 -6.92 11.46
CA LYS A 88 100.91 -7.89 10.76
C LYS A 88 99.56 -8.07 11.46
N LEU A 89 99.52 -8.03 12.79
CA LEU A 89 98.27 -8.12 13.56
C LEU A 89 97.41 -6.86 13.43
N LYS A 90 98.03 -5.66 13.45
CA LYS A 90 97.31 -4.39 13.24
C LYS A 90 96.67 -4.32 11.85
N ILE A 91 97.40 -4.70 10.81
CA ILE A 91 96.88 -4.68 9.43
C ILE A 91 95.67 -5.60 9.29
N LYS A 92 95.75 -6.85 9.78
CA LYS A 92 94.63 -7.79 9.75
C LYS A 92 93.41 -7.28 10.53
N LEU A 93 93.64 -6.71 11.70
CA LEU A 93 92.55 -6.17 12.53
C LEU A 93 91.88 -4.95 11.89
N GLU A 94 92.66 -4.09 11.23
CA GLU A 94 92.12 -2.94 10.49
C GLU A 94 91.34 -3.36 9.25
N GLU A 95 91.78 -4.38 8.53
CA GLU A 95 91.05 -4.96 7.39
C GLU A 95 89.74 -5.61 7.84
N GLU A 96 89.77 -6.49 8.85
CA GLU A 96 88.56 -7.14 9.38
C GLU A 96 87.57 -6.13 9.98
N ASN A 97 88.04 -5.10 10.66
CA ASN A 97 87.16 -4.05 11.20
C ASN A 97 86.56 -3.17 10.09
N LYS A 98 87.31 -2.86 9.03
CA LYS A 98 86.78 -2.10 7.89
C LYS A 98 85.67 -2.87 7.19
N ASP A 99 85.86 -4.15 6.91
CA ASP A 99 84.84 -4.97 6.26
C ASP A 99 83.59 -5.11 7.13
N ARG A 100 83.77 -5.28 8.45
CA ARG A 100 82.66 -5.36 9.40
C ARG A 100 81.90 -4.04 9.54
N LEU A 101 82.60 -2.90 9.55
CA LEU A 101 81.99 -1.57 9.58
C LEU A 101 81.23 -1.27 8.28
N LEU A 102 81.81 -1.60 7.11
CA LEU A 102 81.15 -1.41 5.82
C LEU A 102 79.88 -2.27 5.68
N LEU A 103 79.92 -3.51 6.16
CA LEU A 103 78.74 -4.37 6.18
C LEU A 103 77.65 -3.81 7.12
N MET A 104 78.06 -3.35 8.30
CA MET A 104 77.15 -2.81 9.30
C MET A 104 76.53 -1.46 8.88
N GLU A 105 77.29 -0.59 8.21
CA GLU A 105 76.79 0.63 7.59
C GLU A 105 75.77 0.34 6.49
N LYS A 106 76.06 -0.64 5.61
CA LYS A 106 75.11 -1.08 4.58
C LYS A 106 73.81 -1.64 5.18
N GLU A 107 73.90 -2.50 6.19
CA GLU A 107 72.72 -3.03 6.88
C GLU A 107 71.92 -1.92 7.58
N LEU A 108 72.59 -0.94 8.19
CA LEU A 108 71.94 0.20 8.83
C LEU A 108 71.25 1.11 7.81
N SER A 109 71.88 1.36 6.65
CA SER A 109 71.25 2.15 5.59
C SER A 109 70.03 1.43 5.01
N GLU A 110 70.14 0.13 4.73
CA GLU A 110 69.03 -0.67 4.20
C GLU A 110 67.86 -0.75 5.20
N LYS A 111 68.16 -0.98 6.48
CA LYS A 111 67.12 -0.98 7.54
C LYS A 111 66.49 0.41 7.72
N SER A 112 67.28 1.47 7.65
CA SER A 112 66.78 2.85 7.75
C SER A 112 65.88 3.22 6.58
N GLU A 113 66.24 2.85 5.36
CA GLU A 113 65.39 3.01 4.17
C GLU A 113 64.10 2.21 4.31
N LYS A 114 64.19 0.95 4.75
CA LYS A 114 63.02 0.09 4.94
C LYS A 114 62.07 0.62 6.01
N ILE A 115 62.60 1.16 7.11
CA ILE A 115 61.80 1.84 8.15
C ILE A 115 61.14 3.11 7.57
N ARG A 116 61.86 3.87 6.75
CA ARG A 116 61.31 5.07 6.11
C ARG A 116 60.18 4.74 5.13
N GLU A 117 60.33 3.67 4.34
CA GLU A 117 59.29 3.17 3.45
C GLU A 117 58.08 2.65 4.22
N LEU A 118 58.29 1.87 5.28
CA LEU A 118 57.21 1.38 6.14
C LEU A 118 56.43 2.53 6.79
N ASN A 119 57.11 3.52 7.35
CA ASN A 119 56.46 4.69 7.94
C ASN A 119 55.66 5.49 6.89
N LYS A 120 56.16 5.57 5.65
CA LYS A 120 55.43 6.22 4.54
C LYS A 120 54.18 5.42 4.16
N MET A 121 54.30 4.10 4.04
CA MET A 121 53.16 3.21 3.77
C MET A 121 52.13 3.23 4.91
N GLU A 122 52.55 3.23 6.17
CA GLU A 122 51.64 3.37 7.32
C GLU A 122 50.87 4.71 7.28
N GLY A 123 51.56 5.80 6.93
CA GLY A 123 50.93 7.10 6.75
C GLY A 123 49.91 7.12 5.61
N GLU A 124 50.24 6.51 4.46
CA GLU A 124 49.33 6.37 3.32
C GLU A 124 48.12 5.48 3.65
N ILE A 125 48.34 4.35 4.35
CA ILE A 125 47.26 3.47 4.82
C ILE A 125 46.34 4.22 5.79
N ALA A 126 46.89 4.94 6.75
CA ALA A 126 46.09 5.72 7.69
C ALA A 126 45.26 6.81 6.99
N LYS A 127 45.82 7.45 5.96
CA LYS A 127 45.12 8.45 5.13
C LYS A 127 43.98 7.81 4.32
N LEU A 128 44.26 6.71 3.62
CA LEU A 128 43.27 5.96 2.86
C LEU A 128 42.15 5.41 3.75
N GLN A 129 42.46 4.98 4.97
CA GLN A 129 41.46 4.53 5.94
C GLN A 129 40.53 5.68 6.35
N ARG A 130 41.04 6.89 6.60
CA ARG A 130 40.22 8.07 6.91
C ARG A 130 39.34 8.46 5.72
N GLU A 131 39.91 8.56 4.52
CA GLU A 131 39.16 8.88 3.30
C GLU A 131 38.06 7.84 3.02
N LYS A 132 38.34 6.55 3.24
CA LYS A 132 37.34 5.48 3.12
C LYS A 132 36.21 5.63 4.15
N LEU A 133 36.53 5.99 5.39
CA LEU A 133 35.55 6.16 6.46
C LEU A 133 34.64 7.36 6.17
N GLU A 134 35.23 8.50 5.79
CA GLU A 134 34.50 9.70 5.37
C GLU A 134 33.62 9.44 4.14
N MET A 135 34.13 8.74 3.12
CA MET A 135 33.32 8.35 1.96
C MET A 135 32.18 7.39 2.34
N LYS A 136 32.42 6.44 3.25
CA LYS A 136 31.40 5.50 3.70
C LYS A 136 30.27 6.22 4.45
N GLU A 137 30.63 7.14 5.36
CA GLU A 137 29.65 7.96 6.09
C GLU A 137 28.86 8.87 5.13
N ALA A 138 29.52 9.47 4.14
CA ALA A 138 28.85 10.29 3.13
C ALA A 138 27.87 9.47 2.28
N ILE A 139 28.26 8.26 1.84
CA ILE A 139 27.40 7.34 1.08
C ILE A 139 26.21 6.87 1.94
N GLU A 140 26.45 6.50 3.20
CA GLU A 140 25.38 6.10 4.13
C GLU A 140 24.39 7.25 4.37
N ALA A 141 24.87 8.49 4.54
CA ALA A 141 24.03 9.66 4.69
C ALA A 141 23.20 9.98 3.42
N GLU A 142 23.81 9.88 2.24
CA GLU A 142 23.14 10.08 0.95
C GLU A 142 22.08 8.99 0.72
N ALA A 143 22.41 7.73 0.99
CA ALA A 143 21.50 6.60 0.91
C ALA A 143 20.32 6.77 1.89
N GLN A 144 20.57 7.23 3.12
CA GLN A 144 19.51 7.51 4.09
C GLN A 144 18.57 8.64 3.62
N LYS A 145 19.11 9.69 3.00
CA LYS A 145 18.31 10.77 2.41
C LYS A 145 17.46 10.27 1.24
N GLN A 146 18.04 9.49 0.33
CA GLN A 146 17.32 8.90 -0.81
C GLN A 146 16.25 7.92 -0.34
N LEU A 147 16.54 7.09 0.67
CA LEU A 147 15.57 6.18 1.26
C LEU A 147 14.41 6.96 1.89
N ASN A 148 14.70 8.00 2.68
CA ASN A 148 13.66 8.85 3.26
C ASN A 148 12.81 9.55 2.19
N ALA A 149 13.41 10.09 1.13
CA ALA A 149 12.68 10.68 0.02
C ALA A 149 11.75 9.65 -0.66
N THR A 150 12.25 8.43 -0.87
CA THR A 150 11.47 7.33 -1.47
C THR A 150 10.33 6.88 -0.55
N LEU A 151 10.58 6.79 0.77
CA LEU A 151 9.55 6.46 1.77
C LEU A 151 8.45 7.51 1.84
N VAL A 152 8.77 8.80 1.69
CA VAL A 152 7.77 9.87 1.62
C VAL A 152 6.91 9.72 0.36
N LEU A 153 7.54 9.51 -0.80
CA LEU A 153 6.82 9.30 -2.07
C LEU A 153 5.90 8.07 -2.03
N GLU A 154 6.39 6.94 -1.49
CA GLU A 154 5.58 5.73 -1.36
C GLU A 154 4.47 5.89 -0.32
N ARG A 155 4.71 6.58 0.80
CA ARG A 155 3.63 6.92 1.75
C ARG A 155 2.54 7.76 1.09
N ASP A 156 2.90 8.77 0.31
CA ASP A 156 1.93 9.61 -0.39
C ASP A 156 1.17 8.83 -1.48
N LYS A 157 1.83 7.91 -2.19
CA LYS A 157 1.15 7.00 -3.13
C LYS A 157 0.16 6.08 -2.41
N ILE A 158 0.58 5.43 -1.32
CA ILE A 158 -0.28 4.53 -0.54
C ILE A 158 -1.49 5.31 -0.01
N ARG A 159 -1.24 6.50 0.56
CA ARG A 159 -2.31 7.37 1.06
C ARG A 159 -3.31 7.75 -0.03
N LYS A 160 -2.84 8.18 -1.20
CA LYS A 160 -3.72 8.50 -2.35
C LYS A 160 -4.51 7.30 -2.83
N GLN A 161 -3.88 6.14 -2.97
CA GLN A 161 -4.56 4.90 -3.36
C GLN A 161 -5.61 4.46 -2.33
N GLU A 162 -5.35 4.67 -1.05
CA GLU A 162 -6.28 4.33 0.02
C GLU A 162 -7.43 5.33 0.12
N GLU A 163 -7.16 6.63 -0.09
CA GLU A 163 -8.19 7.68 -0.25
C GLU A 163 -9.10 7.37 -1.45
N GLU A 164 -8.55 7.05 -2.62
CA GLU A 164 -9.33 6.69 -3.82
C GLU A 164 -10.17 5.42 -3.62
N LYS A 165 -9.60 4.36 -3.02
CA LYS A 165 -10.32 3.12 -2.71
C LYS A 165 -11.44 3.36 -1.69
N ASN A 166 -11.21 4.19 -0.68
CA ASN A 166 -12.22 4.53 0.31
C ASN A 166 -13.31 5.41 -0.29
N GLU A 167 -12.97 6.37 -1.15
CA GLU A 167 -13.94 7.22 -1.83
C GLU A 167 -14.89 6.38 -2.70
N LEU A 168 -14.36 5.43 -3.47
CA LEU A 168 -15.17 4.51 -4.26
C LEU A 168 -16.09 3.65 -3.40
N LYS A 169 -15.57 3.06 -2.31
CA LYS A 169 -16.39 2.28 -1.36
C LYS A 169 -17.48 3.11 -0.71
N ILE A 170 -17.19 4.36 -0.31
CA ILE A 170 -18.19 5.26 0.27
C ILE A 170 -19.29 5.56 -0.74
N LYS A 171 -18.93 5.85 -2.00
CA LYS A 171 -19.90 6.07 -3.09
C LYS A 171 -20.74 4.82 -3.38
N GLU A 172 -20.14 3.63 -3.37
CA GLU A 172 -20.88 2.36 -3.52
C GLU A 172 -21.87 2.15 -2.37
N TYR A 173 -21.44 2.34 -1.11
CA TYR A 173 -22.33 2.19 0.05
C TYR A 173 -23.44 3.25 0.07
N GLN A 174 -23.15 4.50 -0.33
CA GLN A 174 -24.18 5.53 -0.48
C GLN A 174 -25.22 5.13 -1.51
N LYS A 175 -24.78 4.68 -2.70
CA LYS A 175 -25.70 4.22 -3.74
C LYS A 175 -26.54 3.02 -3.29
N GLN A 176 -25.93 2.03 -2.64
CA GLN A 176 -26.66 0.90 -2.06
C GLN A 176 -27.69 1.34 -1.01
N SER A 177 -27.34 2.29 -0.14
CA SER A 177 -28.24 2.84 0.88
C SER A 177 -29.44 3.55 0.24
N ASP A 178 -29.20 4.35 -0.81
CA ASP A 178 -30.27 5.07 -1.52
C ASP A 178 -31.19 4.12 -2.28
N ASP A 179 -30.64 3.10 -2.95
CA ASP A 179 -31.42 2.08 -3.64
C ASP A 179 -32.27 1.26 -2.65
N GLN A 180 -31.71 0.91 -1.48
CA GLN A 180 -32.46 0.25 -0.41
C GLN A 180 -33.59 1.12 0.15
N LYS A 181 -33.37 2.43 0.35
CA LYS A 181 -34.43 3.36 0.78
C LYS A 181 -35.58 3.42 -0.21
N LYS A 182 -35.29 3.54 -1.51
CA LYS A 182 -36.31 3.54 -2.56
C LYS A 182 -37.13 2.24 -2.56
N LEU A 183 -36.44 1.10 -2.44
CA LEU A 183 -37.12 -0.20 -2.38
C LEU A 183 -38.03 -0.31 -1.15
N ILE A 184 -37.60 0.20 0.00
CA ILE A 184 -38.41 0.22 1.23
C ILE A 184 -39.64 1.12 1.06
N GLU A 185 -39.51 2.30 0.45
CA GLU A 185 -40.65 3.18 0.15
C GLU A 185 -41.65 2.53 -0.82
N GLU A 186 -41.17 1.90 -1.89
CA GLU A 186 -42.02 1.17 -2.82
C GLU A 186 -42.73 -0.02 -2.17
N MET A 187 -42.02 -0.78 -1.32
CA MET A 187 -42.59 -1.88 -0.56
C MET A 187 -43.66 -1.40 0.43
N LYS A 188 -43.40 -0.31 1.16
CA LYS A 188 -44.40 0.33 2.03
C LYS A 188 -45.64 0.73 1.24
N ARG A 189 -45.47 1.39 0.10
CA ARG A 189 -46.58 1.81 -0.75
C ARG A 189 -47.40 0.62 -1.26
N LYS A 190 -46.75 -0.46 -1.69
CA LYS A 190 -47.43 -1.70 -2.12
C LYS A 190 -48.17 -2.38 -0.96
N GLN A 191 -47.59 -2.40 0.23
CA GLN A 191 -48.20 -2.99 1.42
C GLN A 191 -49.44 -2.19 1.89
N GLU A 192 -49.35 -0.85 1.89
CA GLU A 192 -50.49 0.03 2.18
C GLU A 192 -51.61 -0.11 1.14
N GLN A 193 -51.25 -0.24 -0.15
CA GLN A 193 -52.21 -0.38 -1.24
C GLN A 193 -52.91 -1.75 -1.21
N GLY A 194 -52.20 -2.83 -0.90
CA GLY A 194 -52.77 -4.16 -0.68
C GLY A 194 -53.75 -4.20 0.51
N SER A 195 -53.44 -3.46 1.59
CA SER A 195 -54.33 -3.35 2.74
C SER A 195 -55.65 -2.61 2.41
N MET A 196 -55.65 -1.62 1.51
CA MET A 196 -56.88 -0.92 1.12
C MET A 196 -57.79 -1.78 0.24
N GLN A 197 -57.23 -2.61 -0.65
CA GLN A 197 -58.03 -3.53 -1.46
C GLN A 197 -58.65 -4.62 -0.59
N LEU A 198 -57.85 -5.30 0.23
CA LEU A 198 -58.33 -6.36 1.13
C LEU A 198 -59.45 -5.85 2.06
N GLN A 199 -59.35 -4.60 2.51
CA GLN A 199 -60.35 -3.97 3.38
C GLN A 199 -61.66 -3.57 2.67
N GLY A 200 -61.65 -3.34 1.35
CA GLY A 200 -62.86 -3.12 0.56
C GLY A 200 -63.62 -4.41 0.33
N GLU A 201 -62.90 -5.46 -0.07
CA GLU A 201 -63.45 -6.80 -0.29
C GLU A 201 -64.12 -7.38 0.95
N VAL A 202 -63.55 -7.10 2.14
CA VAL A 202 -64.15 -7.51 3.41
C VAL A 202 -65.52 -6.87 3.65
N MET A 203 -65.73 -5.63 3.20
CA MET A 203 -67.02 -4.94 3.38
C MET A 203 -68.07 -5.48 2.42
N GLU A 204 -67.69 -5.76 1.17
CA GLU A 204 -68.53 -6.40 0.15
C GLU A 204 -69.04 -7.76 0.66
N LEU A 205 -68.11 -8.63 1.06
CA LEU A 205 -68.43 -9.94 1.63
C LEU A 205 -69.31 -9.85 2.88
N ALA A 206 -69.05 -8.87 3.75
CA ALA A 206 -69.85 -8.70 4.95
C ALA A 206 -71.30 -8.27 4.67
N ILE A 207 -71.54 -7.47 3.62
CA ILE A 207 -72.89 -7.10 3.17
C ILE A 207 -73.63 -8.33 2.64
N GLU A 208 -72.98 -9.12 1.80
CA GLU A 208 -73.56 -10.34 1.20
C GLU A 208 -73.89 -11.38 2.27
N GLU A 209 -72.94 -11.69 3.14
CA GLU A 209 -73.15 -12.63 4.25
C GLU A 209 -74.29 -12.15 5.16
N TRP A 210 -74.36 -10.85 5.45
CA TRP A 210 -75.43 -10.33 6.30
C TRP A 210 -76.81 -10.46 5.63
N LEU A 211 -76.92 -10.14 4.34
CA LEU A 211 -78.16 -10.30 3.58
C LEU A 211 -78.58 -11.78 3.49
N ALA A 212 -77.64 -12.68 3.20
CA ALA A 212 -77.92 -14.11 3.07
C ALA A 212 -78.41 -14.73 4.38
N ASN A 213 -77.81 -14.31 5.50
CA ASN A 213 -78.19 -14.78 6.82
C ASN A 213 -79.56 -14.24 7.29
N ASN A 214 -79.88 -12.97 6.99
CA ASN A 214 -81.13 -12.34 7.46
C ASN A 214 -82.32 -12.57 6.52
N PHE A 215 -82.07 -12.80 5.22
CA PHE A 215 -83.11 -13.03 4.22
C PHE A 215 -82.86 -14.32 3.42
N PRO A 216 -82.99 -15.52 4.03
CA PRO A 216 -82.62 -16.78 3.39
C PRO A 216 -83.47 -17.18 2.16
N LEU A 217 -84.62 -16.52 1.96
CA LEU A 217 -85.48 -16.76 0.81
C LEU A 217 -85.07 -15.92 -0.41
N ASP A 218 -84.36 -14.82 -0.19
CA ASP A 218 -83.94 -13.90 -1.25
C ASP A 218 -82.76 -14.50 -2.02
N SER A 219 -82.66 -14.19 -3.31
CA SER A 219 -81.50 -14.57 -4.11
C SER A 219 -80.51 -13.42 -4.11
N ILE A 220 -79.26 -13.67 -3.74
CA ILE A 220 -78.19 -12.66 -3.72
C ILE A 220 -77.19 -13.04 -4.79
N ASP A 221 -77.18 -12.26 -5.87
CA ASP A 221 -76.28 -12.44 -6.99
C ASP A 221 -75.04 -11.54 -6.83
N GLU A 222 -73.88 -12.16 -6.64
CA GLU A 222 -72.58 -11.50 -6.64
C GLU A 222 -72.22 -11.08 -8.07
N ILE A 223 -71.85 -9.80 -8.26
CA ILE A 223 -71.31 -9.35 -9.54
C ILE A 223 -69.79 -9.44 -9.49
N LYS A 224 -69.25 -10.44 -10.20
CA LYS A 224 -67.81 -10.74 -10.23
C LYS A 224 -66.96 -9.50 -10.58
N LYS A 225 -65.87 -9.34 -9.83
CA LYS A 225 -64.83 -8.32 -10.04
C LYS A 225 -64.36 -8.29 -11.50
N GLY A 226 -64.51 -7.13 -12.15
CA GLY A 226 -64.10 -6.89 -13.54
C GLY A 226 -65.26 -6.75 -14.54
N ALA A 227 -66.49 -7.08 -14.15
CA ALA A 227 -67.68 -6.65 -14.87
C ALA A 227 -68.10 -5.26 -14.36
N ASN A 228 -68.41 -4.32 -15.25
CA ASN A 228 -68.99 -3.04 -14.84
C ASN A 228 -70.34 -3.29 -14.14
N GLY A 229 -70.40 -2.99 -12.85
CA GLY A 229 -71.59 -3.16 -12.01
C GLY A 229 -71.24 -3.00 -10.53
N ALA A 230 -72.29 -2.76 -9.74
CA ALA A 230 -72.23 -2.70 -8.29
C ALA A 230 -72.01 -4.06 -7.66
N ASP A 231 -71.73 -4.07 -6.37
CA ASP A 231 -71.16 -5.21 -5.68
C ASP A 231 -72.16 -6.38 -5.59
N CYS A 232 -73.41 -6.14 -5.18
CA CYS A 232 -74.39 -7.21 -5.08
C CYS A 232 -75.82 -6.81 -5.48
N LEU A 233 -76.54 -7.77 -6.06
CA LEU A 233 -77.95 -7.64 -6.43
C LEU A 233 -78.79 -8.60 -5.60
N GLN A 234 -79.66 -8.05 -4.76
CA GLN A 234 -80.64 -8.82 -4.00
C GLN A 234 -81.95 -8.87 -4.76
N ILE A 235 -82.40 -10.08 -5.11
CA ILE A 235 -83.74 -10.34 -5.63
C ILE A 235 -84.61 -10.76 -4.47
N VAL A 236 -85.60 -9.92 -4.15
CA VAL A 236 -86.49 -10.13 -3.01
C VAL A 236 -87.51 -11.19 -3.33
N ASN A 237 -87.57 -12.25 -2.51
CA ASN A 237 -88.52 -13.33 -2.66
C ASN A 237 -89.34 -13.52 -1.39
N THR A 238 -90.57 -13.96 -1.54
CA THR A 238 -91.43 -14.42 -0.44
C THR A 238 -91.77 -15.89 -0.65
N ARG A 239 -92.47 -16.51 0.31
CA ARG A 239 -92.90 -17.91 0.16
C ARG A 239 -93.97 -18.05 -0.93
N GLU A 240 -94.78 -17.01 -1.09
CA GLU A 240 -95.92 -16.98 -1.99
C GLU A 240 -95.55 -16.42 -3.38
N LEU A 241 -94.61 -15.47 -3.43
CA LEU A 241 -94.24 -14.75 -4.65
C LEU A 241 -92.72 -14.68 -4.83
N GLN A 242 -92.24 -15.19 -5.96
CA GLN A 242 -90.86 -15.04 -6.38
C GLN A 242 -90.65 -13.74 -7.15
N ASN A 243 -89.48 -13.13 -7.00
CA ASN A 243 -89.06 -11.89 -7.66
C ASN A 243 -90.04 -10.73 -7.44
N CYS A 244 -90.24 -10.36 -6.17
CA CYS A 244 -91.06 -9.22 -5.77
C CYS A 244 -90.43 -7.88 -6.22
N GLY A 245 -89.15 -7.89 -6.57
CA GLY A 245 -88.36 -6.74 -6.96
C GLY A 245 -86.90 -6.97 -6.61
N SER A 246 -86.05 -6.01 -6.97
CA SER A 246 -84.61 -6.11 -6.77
C SER A 246 -84.02 -4.86 -6.12
N ILE A 247 -83.10 -5.08 -5.20
CA ILE A 247 -82.31 -4.03 -4.55
C ILE A 247 -80.86 -4.23 -4.96
N TYR A 248 -80.27 -3.17 -5.46
CA TYR A 248 -78.88 -3.16 -5.91
C TYR A 248 -78.04 -2.40 -4.89
N TYR A 249 -76.95 -3.01 -4.46
CA TYR A 249 -76.07 -2.47 -3.43
C TYR A 249 -74.70 -2.19 -4.00
N GLU A 250 -74.21 -0.99 -3.72
CA GLU A 250 -72.85 -0.54 -4.02
C GLU A 250 -72.17 -0.16 -2.73
N SER A 251 -70.98 -0.69 -2.48
CA SER A 251 -70.16 -0.35 -1.34
C SER A 251 -68.97 0.50 -1.79
N LYS A 252 -68.71 1.59 -1.06
CA LYS A 252 -67.61 2.52 -1.35
C LYS A 252 -66.88 2.86 -0.06
N ARG A 253 -65.69 2.30 0.08
CA ARG A 253 -64.79 2.58 1.20
C ARG A 253 -63.70 3.56 0.78
N THR A 254 -63.93 4.83 1.06
CA THR A 254 -63.04 5.91 0.61
C THR A 254 -63.06 7.06 1.59
N LYS A 255 -61.97 7.83 1.66
CA LYS A 255 -61.82 8.97 2.58
C LYS A 255 -62.63 10.22 2.20
N ALA A 256 -63.13 10.31 0.97
CA ALA A 256 -63.87 11.47 0.50
C ALA A 256 -64.93 11.04 -0.51
N PHE A 257 -66.18 11.45 -0.29
CA PHE A 257 -67.30 11.14 -1.16
C PHE A 257 -67.19 11.87 -2.52
N GLN A 258 -67.36 11.15 -3.64
CA GLN A 258 -67.41 11.77 -4.96
C GLN A 258 -68.83 11.73 -5.55
N PRO A 259 -69.40 12.87 -5.98
CA PRO A 259 -70.72 12.91 -6.60
C PRO A 259 -70.88 12.01 -7.84
N SER A 260 -69.78 11.77 -8.57
CA SER A 260 -69.74 10.92 -9.76
C SER A 260 -70.14 9.46 -9.49
N TRP A 261 -70.06 8.98 -8.25
CA TRP A 261 -70.51 7.63 -7.90
C TRP A 261 -72.01 7.48 -8.03
N ILE A 262 -72.78 8.53 -7.69
CA ILE A 262 -74.24 8.54 -7.81
C ILE A 262 -74.62 8.42 -9.29
N GLU A 263 -73.96 9.16 -10.18
CA GLU A 263 -74.24 9.12 -11.62
C GLU A 263 -73.89 7.76 -12.25
N LYS A 264 -72.73 7.19 -11.91
CA LYS A 264 -72.33 5.85 -12.38
C LYS A 264 -73.29 4.78 -11.88
N PHE A 265 -73.56 4.78 -10.58
CA PHE A 265 -74.43 3.78 -9.96
C PHE A 265 -75.86 3.84 -10.52
N LYS A 266 -76.39 5.02 -10.85
CA LYS A 266 -77.66 5.14 -11.59
C LYS A 266 -77.66 4.43 -12.93
N ASN A 267 -76.58 4.58 -13.70
CA ASN A 267 -76.45 3.90 -14.98
C ASN A 267 -76.38 2.38 -14.80
N ASP A 268 -75.72 1.92 -13.74
CA ASP A 268 -75.64 0.49 -13.43
C ASP A 268 -77.01 -0.07 -12.99
N ILE A 269 -77.75 0.65 -12.14
CA ILE A 269 -79.14 0.33 -11.76
C ILE A 269 -80.01 0.21 -13.01
N ARG A 270 -79.91 1.15 -13.96
CA ARG A 270 -80.66 1.11 -15.24
C ARG A 270 -80.28 -0.09 -16.09
N THR A 271 -78.98 -0.38 -16.20
CA THR A 271 -78.46 -1.50 -16.98
C THR A 271 -78.93 -2.85 -16.43
N LYS A 272 -78.91 -2.99 -15.09
CA LYS A 272 -79.37 -4.20 -14.39
C LYS A 272 -80.87 -4.24 -14.14
N ARG A 273 -81.60 -3.18 -14.51
CA ARG A 273 -83.05 -3.01 -14.28
C ARG A 273 -83.45 -3.21 -12.81
N ALA A 274 -82.59 -2.77 -11.89
CA ALA A 274 -82.88 -2.87 -10.47
C ALA A 274 -83.94 -1.85 -10.03
N ASN A 275 -84.79 -2.21 -9.08
CA ASN A 275 -85.89 -1.33 -8.63
C ASN A 275 -85.39 -0.25 -7.66
N ILE A 276 -84.45 -0.59 -6.78
CA ILE A 276 -83.92 0.31 -5.76
C ILE A 276 -82.39 0.22 -5.74
N GLY A 277 -81.72 1.37 -5.64
CA GLY A 277 -80.28 1.47 -5.44
C GLY A 277 -79.93 1.94 -4.03
N VAL A 278 -78.98 1.26 -3.40
CA VAL A 278 -78.45 1.59 -2.08
C VAL A 278 -76.92 1.65 -2.15
N LEU A 279 -76.36 2.80 -1.80
CA LEU A 279 -74.93 3.04 -1.72
C LEU A 279 -74.50 3.08 -0.26
N VAL A 280 -73.64 2.13 0.13
CA VAL A 280 -73.08 1.99 1.47
C VAL A 280 -71.70 2.65 1.48
N THR A 281 -71.53 3.70 2.28
CA THR A 281 -70.28 4.48 2.33
C THR A 281 -69.84 4.75 3.77
N GLU A 282 -68.53 4.84 3.99
CA GLU A 282 -67.95 5.27 5.28
C GLU A 282 -68.03 6.80 5.44
N VAL A 283 -68.00 7.54 4.33
CA VAL A 283 -68.05 9.02 4.33
C VAL A 283 -69.30 9.49 3.62
N MET A 284 -70.12 10.27 4.32
CA MET A 284 -71.37 10.82 3.80
C MET A 284 -71.12 12.00 2.85
N PRO A 285 -71.98 12.21 1.84
CA PRO A 285 -71.86 13.34 0.93
C PRO A 285 -72.17 14.67 1.63
N ALA A 286 -71.62 15.77 1.12
CA ALA A 286 -71.83 17.10 1.69
C ALA A 286 -73.33 17.45 1.86
N GLY A 287 -73.71 17.95 3.03
CA GLY A 287 -75.09 18.28 3.37
C GLY A 287 -75.94 17.09 3.86
N MET A 288 -75.32 15.94 4.16
CA MET A 288 -75.99 14.77 4.72
C MET A 288 -75.20 14.28 5.94
N GLU A 289 -75.80 14.36 7.14
CA GLU A 289 -75.17 13.92 8.39
C GLU A 289 -75.45 12.45 8.73
N ARG A 290 -76.54 11.88 8.21
CA ARG A 290 -76.99 10.50 8.42
C ARG A 290 -77.61 9.93 7.16
N MET A 291 -77.92 8.63 7.15
CA MET A 291 -78.64 7.96 6.06
C MET A 291 -79.76 8.81 5.45
N GLY A 292 -79.83 8.83 4.12
CA GLY A 292 -80.88 9.53 3.39
C GLY A 292 -80.88 9.21 1.91
N MET A 293 -81.82 9.80 1.17
CA MET A 293 -81.93 9.62 -0.28
C MET A 293 -81.39 10.85 -1.00
N ARG A 294 -80.48 10.66 -1.96
CA ARG A 294 -79.95 11.71 -2.82
C ARG A 294 -80.09 11.28 -4.27
N ASP A 295 -80.72 12.15 -5.06
CA ASP A 295 -81.01 11.97 -6.48
C ASP A 295 -81.65 10.60 -6.84
N GLY A 296 -82.44 10.01 -5.94
CA GLY A 296 -83.10 8.72 -6.16
C GLY A 296 -82.27 7.48 -5.77
N ILE A 297 -81.09 7.65 -5.17
CA ILE A 297 -80.31 6.57 -4.55
C ILE A 297 -80.32 6.74 -3.03
N TRP A 298 -80.50 5.65 -2.31
CA TRP A 298 -80.31 5.63 -0.86
C TRP A 298 -78.83 5.59 -0.51
N ILE A 299 -78.37 6.48 0.35
CA ILE A 299 -76.98 6.54 0.82
C ILE A 299 -77.01 6.32 2.34
N CYS A 300 -76.22 5.37 2.82
CA CYS A 300 -76.18 5.01 4.23
C CYS A 300 -74.80 4.49 4.65
N THR A 301 -74.56 4.44 5.95
CA THR A 301 -73.40 3.74 6.51
C THR A 301 -73.67 2.24 6.64
N TYR A 302 -72.61 1.44 6.85
CA TYR A 302 -72.73 -0.02 7.01
C TYR A 302 -73.63 -0.43 8.20
N GLU A 303 -73.65 0.36 9.27
CA GLU A 303 -74.54 0.10 10.41
C GLU A 303 -76.00 0.37 10.08
N GLU A 304 -76.28 1.47 9.39
CA GLU A 304 -77.63 1.87 8.98
C GLU A 304 -78.21 0.96 7.89
N PHE A 305 -77.36 0.43 7.01
CA PHE A 305 -77.73 -0.51 5.94
C PHE A 305 -78.55 -1.71 6.45
N LYS A 306 -78.21 -2.23 7.64
CA LYS A 306 -78.90 -3.39 8.23
C LYS A 306 -80.38 -3.12 8.49
N GLY A 307 -80.70 -1.92 8.98
CA GLY A 307 -82.09 -1.50 9.15
C GLY A 307 -82.76 -1.12 7.83
N LEU A 308 -82.04 -0.42 6.97
CA LEU A 308 -82.55 0.07 5.70
C LEU A 308 -82.96 -1.06 4.75
N SER A 309 -82.13 -2.09 4.61
CA SER A 309 -82.39 -3.25 3.73
C SER A 309 -83.71 -3.94 4.09
N ALA A 310 -84.02 -4.11 5.38
CA ALA A 310 -85.28 -4.69 5.82
C ALA A 310 -86.50 -3.83 5.43
N VAL A 311 -86.40 -2.50 5.58
CA VAL A 311 -87.47 -1.57 5.22
C VAL A 311 -87.72 -1.55 3.72
N LEU A 312 -86.65 -1.46 2.92
CA LEU A 312 -86.73 -1.45 1.46
C LEU A 312 -87.29 -2.78 0.92
N ARG A 313 -86.85 -3.91 1.50
CA ARG A 313 -87.38 -5.24 1.18
C ARG A 313 -88.88 -5.32 1.41
N GLN A 314 -89.37 -4.87 2.57
CA GLN A 314 -90.79 -4.88 2.90
C GLN A 314 -91.61 -4.00 1.94
N SER A 315 -91.07 -2.83 1.56
CA SER A 315 -91.70 -1.93 0.58
C SER A 315 -91.89 -2.60 -0.78
N LEU A 316 -90.85 -3.28 -1.30
CA LEU A 316 -90.94 -4.00 -2.57
C LEU A 316 -92.00 -5.11 -2.55
N ILE A 317 -92.09 -5.87 -1.46
CA ILE A 317 -93.11 -6.92 -1.31
C ILE A 317 -94.52 -6.32 -1.40
N GLN A 318 -94.78 -5.22 -0.70
CA GLN A 318 -96.09 -4.57 -0.71
C GLN A 318 -96.45 -4.02 -2.10
N VAL A 319 -95.49 -3.40 -2.79
CA VAL A 319 -95.69 -2.90 -4.16
C VAL A 319 -95.99 -4.04 -5.12
N SER A 320 -95.24 -5.15 -5.02
CA SER A 320 -95.44 -6.32 -5.87
C SER A 320 -96.83 -6.95 -5.68
N GLN A 321 -97.27 -7.10 -4.43
CA GLN A 321 -98.62 -7.57 -4.12
C GLN A 321 -99.72 -6.66 -4.70
N ALA A 322 -99.52 -5.34 -4.64
CA ALA A 322 -100.47 -4.38 -5.21
C ALA A 322 -100.53 -4.44 -6.74
N VAL A 323 -99.39 -4.61 -7.42
CA VAL A 323 -99.32 -4.77 -8.89
C VAL A 323 -99.97 -6.07 -9.32
N GLN A 324 -99.71 -7.19 -8.63
CA GLN A 324 -100.29 -8.48 -8.96
C GLN A 324 -101.82 -8.50 -8.80
N ALA A 325 -102.34 -7.75 -7.81
CA ALA A 325 -103.77 -7.54 -7.65
C ALA A 325 -104.40 -6.73 -8.82
N GLN A 326 -103.61 -5.94 -9.54
CA GLN A 326 -104.04 -5.23 -10.75
C GLN A 326 -103.81 -6.02 -12.06
N GLU A 327 -102.75 -6.84 -12.15
CA GLU A 327 -102.43 -7.62 -13.36
C GLU A 327 -103.52 -8.65 -13.71
N ASN A 328 -104.29 -9.11 -12.71
CA ASN A 328 -105.49 -9.94 -12.89
C ASN A 328 -106.67 -9.22 -13.59
N LYS A 329 -106.48 -7.99 -14.10
CA LYS A 329 -107.50 -7.24 -14.86
C LYS A 329 -107.21 -7.08 -16.38
N GLY A 330 -106.16 -7.69 -16.90
CA GLY A 330 -106.03 -7.99 -18.34
C GLY A 330 -105.12 -7.07 -19.17
N ASP A 331 -104.66 -7.66 -20.28
CA ASP A 331 -104.15 -7.04 -21.53
C ASP A 331 -102.62 -6.90 -21.76
N LYS A 332 -101.94 -8.03 -21.99
CA LYS A 332 -100.52 -8.07 -22.46
C LYS A 332 -100.35 -7.82 -23.97
N MET A 333 -101.41 -7.95 -24.77
CA MET A 333 -101.35 -7.74 -26.23
C MET A 333 -101.49 -6.26 -26.63
N SER A 334 -102.25 -5.46 -25.89
CA SER A 334 -102.32 -4.00 -26.10
C SER A 334 -100.97 -3.33 -25.81
N MET A 335 -100.29 -3.71 -24.72
CA MET A 335 -99.07 -3.06 -24.26
C MET A 335 -97.89 -3.14 -25.26
N LEU A 336 -97.76 -4.28 -25.98
CA LEU A 336 -96.75 -4.45 -27.03
C LEU A 336 -97.05 -3.59 -28.26
N TYR A 337 -98.32 -3.50 -28.64
CA TYR A 337 -98.75 -2.69 -29.77
C TYR A 337 -98.58 -1.20 -29.47
N ASP A 338 -98.90 -0.78 -28.25
CA ASP A 338 -98.75 0.60 -27.79
C ASP A 338 -97.28 1.02 -27.67
N PHE A 339 -96.38 0.12 -27.22
CA PHE A 339 -94.95 0.43 -27.14
C PHE A 339 -94.32 0.55 -28.53
N LEU A 340 -94.63 -0.36 -29.46
CA LEU A 340 -94.10 -0.31 -30.83
C LEU A 340 -94.61 0.88 -31.64
N THR A 341 -95.78 1.42 -31.27
CA THR A 341 -96.36 2.63 -31.89
C THR A 341 -96.10 3.89 -31.07
N SER A 342 -95.41 3.79 -29.94
CA SER A 342 -95.16 4.91 -29.02
C SER A 342 -94.17 5.92 -29.59
N ASN A 343 -94.35 7.17 -29.18
CA ASN A 343 -93.37 8.22 -29.40
C ASN A 343 -92.01 7.90 -28.73
N GLU A 344 -92.01 7.09 -27.66
CA GLU A 344 -90.80 6.71 -26.93
C GLU A 344 -89.86 5.84 -27.77
N PHE A 345 -90.41 4.84 -28.48
CA PHE A 345 -89.62 4.02 -29.41
C PHE A 345 -89.04 4.85 -30.56
N ARG A 346 -89.83 5.79 -31.11
CA ARG A 346 -89.38 6.71 -32.16
C ARG A 346 -88.22 7.59 -31.67
N LEU A 347 -88.35 8.23 -30.51
CA LEU A 347 -87.31 9.09 -29.94
C LEU A 347 -86.02 8.32 -29.63
N GLN A 348 -86.11 7.05 -29.23
CA GLN A 348 -84.93 6.19 -29.02
C GLN A 348 -84.20 5.89 -30.33
N ILE A 349 -84.93 5.61 -31.41
CA ILE A 349 -84.32 5.39 -32.74
C ILE A 349 -83.74 6.70 -33.30
N GLU A 350 -84.44 7.82 -33.14
CA GLU A 350 -83.96 9.15 -33.56
C GLU A 350 -82.65 9.52 -32.83
N GLY A 351 -82.57 9.31 -31.52
CA GLY A 351 -81.34 9.57 -30.75
C GLY A 351 -80.15 8.70 -31.18
N ILE A 352 -80.40 7.45 -31.61
CA ILE A 352 -79.36 6.58 -32.18
C ILE A 352 -78.86 7.16 -33.52
N VAL A 353 -79.76 7.59 -34.39
CA VAL A 353 -79.43 8.17 -35.72
C VAL A 353 -78.72 9.52 -35.59
N GLU A 354 -79.13 10.38 -34.66
CA GLU A 354 -78.46 11.65 -34.37
C GLU A 354 -77.03 11.42 -33.87
N GLY A 355 -76.83 10.43 -32.99
CA GLY A 355 -75.49 10.05 -32.51
C GLY A 355 -74.55 9.62 -33.64
N PHE A 356 -75.04 8.81 -34.59
CA PHE A 356 -74.26 8.43 -35.78
C PHE A 356 -73.94 9.61 -36.68
N THR A 357 -74.89 10.53 -36.86
CA THR A 357 -74.71 11.72 -37.71
C THR A 357 -73.68 12.68 -37.12
N GLN A 358 -73.70 12.88 -35.80
CA GLN A 358 -72.71 13.72 -35.11
C GLN A 358 -71.29 13.14 -35.20
N MET A 359 -71.14 11.83 -34.93
CA MET A 359 -69.85 11.15 -35.04
C MET A 359 -69.24 11.25 -36.44
N GLN A 360 -70.08 11.17 -37.48
CA GLN A 360 -69.64 11.36 -38.86
C GLN A 360 -69.18 12.81 -39.13
N GLY A 361 -69.91 13.80 -38.61
CA GLY A 361 -69.55 15.21 -38.73
C GLY A 361 -68.21 15.57 -38.08
N ASP A 362 -67.96 15.03 -36.88
CA ASP A 362 -66.71 15.24 -36.15
C ASP A 362 -65.51 14.65 -36.91
N LEU A 363 -65.66 13.44 -37.44
CA LEU A 363 -64.63 12.78 -38.26
C LEU A 363 -64.26 13.61 -39.51
N ASP A 364 -65.25 14.20 -40.18
CA ASP A 364 -65.00 15.01 -41.37
C ASP A 364 -64.45 16.42 -41.03
N ALA A 365 -64.72 16.94 -39.83
CA ALA A 365 -64.06 18.14 -39.32
C ALA A 365 -62.57 17.88 -39.03
N GLU A 366 -62.25 16.74 -38.40
CA GLU A 366 -60.87 16.33 -38.13
C GLU A 366 -60.04 16.17 -39.41
N LYS A 367 -60.59 15.46 -40.42
CA LYS A 367 -59.93 15.30 -41.72
C LYS A 367 -59.55 16.65 -42.35
N ARG A 368 -60.47 17.62 -42.35
CA ARG A 368 -60.23 18.97 -42.90
C ARG A 368 -59.21 19.75 -42.10
N ALA A 369 -59.22 19.64 -40.78
CA ALA A 369 -58.21 20.27 -39.93
C ALA A 369 -56.82 19.69 -40.20
N MET A 370 -56.70 18.36 -40.28
CA MET A 370 -55.44 17.68 -40.50
C MET A 370 -54.83 17.99 -41.87
N GLN A 371 -55.66 18.03 -42.93
CA GLN A 371 -55.22 18.46 -44.26
C GLN A 371 -54.62 19.88 -44.27
N ARG A 372 -55.24 20.84 -43.55
CA ARG A 372 -54.67 22.20 -43.43
C ARG A 372 -53.33 22.19 -42.72
N ILE A 373 -53.20 21.43 -41.64
CA ILE A 373 -51.94 21.31 -40.88
C ILE A 373 -50.84 20.70 -41.75
N TRP A 374 -51.13 19.63 -42.50
CA TRP A 374 -50.17 19.03 -43.42
C TRP A 374 -49.68 20.03 -44.46
N LYS A 375 -50.60 20.76 -45.11
CA LYS A 375 -50.23 21.75 -46.13
C LYS A 375 -49.43 22.94 -45.57
N GLN A 376 -49.70 23.33 -44.33
CA GLN A 376 -48.92 24.35 -43.64
C GLN A 376 -47.49 23.86 -43.32
N ARG A 377 -47.36 22.63 -42.82
CA ARG A 377 -46.06 22.01 -42.52
C ARG A 377 -45.23 21.80 -43.78
N GLU A 378 -45.86 21.36 -44.87
CA GLU A 378 -45.24 21.19 -46.19
C GLU A 378 -44.58 22.50 -46.65
N LYS A 379 -45.32 23.63 -46.63
CA LYS A 379 -44.76 24.95 -46.97
C LYS A 379 -43.63 25.39 -46.05
N GLN A 380 -43.69 25.06 -44.76
CA GLN A 380 -42.61 25.37 -43.81
C GLN A 380 -41.35 24.58 -44.14
N ILE A 381 -41.49 23.29 -44.44
CA ILE A 381 -40.40 22.42 -44.87
C ILE A 381 -39.79 22.96 -46.17
N GLU A 382 -40.60 23.27 -47.18
CA GLU A 382 -40.13 23.88 -48.44
C GLU A 382 -39.33 25.17 -48.20
N LYS A 383 -39.81 26.05 -47.32
CA LYS A 383 -39.12 27.31 -46.99
C LYS A 383 -37.77 27.06 -46.32
N VAL A 384 -37.69 26.11 -45.39
CA VAL A 384 -36.44 25.75 -44.72
C VAL A 384 -35.46 25.17 -45.74
N VAL A 385 -35.91 24.23 -46.58
CA VAL A 385 -35.10 23.62 -47.64
C VAL A 385 -34.58 24.70 -48.61
N HIS A 386 -35.45 25.59 -49.07
CA HIS A 386 -35.06 26.69 -49.98
C HIS A 386 -34.04 27.63 -49.34
N ASN A 387 -34.23 28.01 -48.06
CA ASN A 387 -33.27 28.85 -47.34
C ASN A 387 -31.93 28.15 -47.13
N THR A 388 -31.93 26.87 -46.77
CA THR A 388 -30.72 26.07 -46.61
C THR A 388 -29.97 25.93 -47.93
N LEU A 389 -30.67 25.69 -49.04
CA LEU A 389 -30.10 25.69 -50.39
C LEU A 389 -29.51 27.06 -50.76
N GLY A 390 -30.23 28.15 -50.48
CA GLY A 390 -29.78 29.51 -50.73
C GLY A 390 -28.54 29.89 -49.91
N MET A 391 -28.49 29.54 -48.62
CA MET A 391 -27.31 29.74 -47.77
C MET A 391 -26.12 28.92 -48.26
N TYR A 392 -26.32 27.63 -48.54
CA TYR A 392 -25.26 26.76 -49.04
C TYR A 392 -24.72 27.27 -50.39
N GLY A 393 -25.60 27.65 -51.33
CA GLY A 393 -25.22 28.23 -52.60
C GLY A 393 -24.48 29.57 -52.47
N SER A 394 -24.93 30.46 -51.58
CA SER A 394 -24.29 31.76 -51.34
C SER A 394 -22.89 31.59 -50.72
N ILE A 395 -22.76 30.71 -49.72
CA ILE A 395 -21.49 30.41 -49.05
C ILE A 395 -20.51 29.76 -50.04
N ARG A 396 -20.97 28.80 -50.85
CA ARG A 396 -20.16 28.18 -51.93
C ARG A 396 -19.77 29.18 -53.02
N GLY A 397 -20.64 30.13 -53.36
CA GLY A 397 -20.36 31.19 -54.33
C GLY A 397 -19.29 32.19 -53.86
N ILE A 398 -19.21 32.45 -52.56
CA ILE A 398 -18.22 33.37 -51.97
C ILE A 398 -16.90 32.67 -51.65
N ALA A 399 -16.95 31.48 -51.05
CA ALA A 399 -15.78 30.76 -50.56
C ALA A 399 -15.23 29.69 -51.54
N GLY A 400 -15.89 29.50 -52.68
CA GLY A 400 -15.50 28.51 -53.69
C GLY A 400 -15.46 27.09 -53.14
N ASN A 401 -14.46 26.30 -53.56
CA ASN A 401 -14.31 24.90 -53.16
C ASN A 401 -13.77 24.69 -51.73
N ALA A 402 -13.63 25.75 -50.92
CA ALA A 402 -13.17 25.63 -49.53
C ALA A 402 -14.26 25.11 -48.57
N VAL A 403 -15.52 25.07 -49.01
CA VAL A 403 -16.67 24.59 -48.22
C VAL A 403 -16.90 23.11 -48.55
N GLN A 404 -16.96 22.25 -47.54
CA GLN A 404 -17.19 20.82 -47.71
C GLN A 404 -18.54 20.55 -48.39
N THR A 405 -18.56 19.59 -49.31
CA THR A 405 -19.76 19.26 -50.07
C THR A 405 -20.76 18.49 -49.22
N VAL A 406 -22.04 18.87 -49.31
CA VAL A 406 -23.16 18.14 -48.70
C VAL A 406 -23.85 17.35 -49.79
N ARG A 407 -23.64 16.03 -49.81
CA ARG A 407 -24.11 15.11 -50.86
C ARG A 407 -25.62 15.20 -51.16
N ALA A 408 -26.44 15.42 -50.13
CA ALA A 408 -27.90 15.54 -50.28
C ALA A 408 -28.37 16.82 -51.02
N LEU A 409 -27.46 17.77 -51.28
CA LEU A 409 -27.74 19.04 -51.97
C LEU A 409 -27.01 19.13 -53.31
N GLU A 410 -26.30 18.07 -53.72
CA GLU A 410 -25.66 17.98 -55.01
C GLU A 410 -26.48 17.10 -55.95
N LEU A 411 -26.42 17.42 -57.25
CA LEU A 411 -26.89 16.52 -58.29
C LEU A 411 -25.89 15.36 -58.39
N ASP A 412 -26.10 14.30 -57.62
CA ASP A 412 -25.53 12.99 -57.95
C ASP A 412 -26.19 12.58 -59.29
N PHE A 413 -25.48 12.80 -60.40
CA PHE A 413 -25.87 12.26 -61.71
C PHE A 413 -25.84 10.74 -61.62
N ILE A 414 -27.00 10.14 -61.36
CA ILE A 414 -27.23 8.71 -61.58
C ILE A 414 -27.62 8.58 -63.06
N GLU A 415 -26.63 8.34 -63.92
CA GLU A 415 -26.85 7.75 -65.25
C GLU A 415 -27.02 6.24 -65.10
N GLY A 416 -28.09 5.69 -65.70
CA GLY A 416 -28.38 4.25 -65.84
C GLY A 416 -29.24 3.72 -64.68
N ASP A 417 -30.44 3.21 -64.88
CA ASP A 417 -30.80 2.22 -65.89
C ASP A 417 -32.27 2.36 -66.31
N ASP A 418 -32.47 2.31 -67.63
CA ASP A 418 -33.73 2.08 -68.31
C ASP A 418 -34.29 0.70 -67.91
N GLU A 419 -35.57 0.62 -67.52
CA GLU A 419 -36.38 -0.57 -67.81
C GLU A 419 -37.88 -0.23 -67.87
N ASP A 420 -38.35 -0.17 -69.12
CA ASP A 420 -39.67 -0.43 -69.70
C ASP A 420 -40.92 -0.55 -68.79
N PRO A 421 -41.98 0.26 -69.00
CA PRO A 421 -43.32 -0.04 -68.50
C PRO A 421 -44.08 -0.90 -69.53
N LYS A 422 -43.96 -2.23 -69.40
CA LYS A 422 -44.93 -3.17 -70.00
C LYS A 422 -45.60 -4.04 -68.93
N GLU A 423 -46.93 -3.98 -69.00
CA GLU A 423 -47.91 -4.98 -68.55
C GLU A 423 -48.03 -5.23 -67.04
N LEU A 424 -49.22 -4.94 -66.50
CA LEU A 424 -50.11 -6.01 -66.04
C LEU A 424 -51.50 -5.44 -65.72
N LEU A 425 -52.38 -5.57 -66.71
CA LEU A 425 -53.78 -5.92 -66.48
C LEU A 425 -53.78 -7.38 -66.00
N GLU A 426 -54.15 -7.59 -64.74
CA GLU A 426 -55.04 -8.67 -64.27
C GLU A 426 -55.57 -8.34 -62.88
#